data_AF-A0A2T4UID7-F1
#
_entry.id   AF-A0A2T4UID7-F1
#
_cell.length_a   1.000
_cell.length_b   1.000
_cell.length_c   1.000
_cell.angle_alpha   90.00
_cell.angle_beta   90.00
_cell.angle_gamma   90.00
#
_symmetry.space_group_name_H-M   'P 1'
#
loop_
_entity.id
_entity.type
_entity.pdbx_description
1 polymer ?
#
loop_
_entity_poly.entity_id
_entity_poly.type
_entity_poly.pdbx_seq_one_letter_code
_entity_poly.pdbx_strand_id
1 'polypeptide(L)' 'MSNEHRTVLGLALAFTLLLGVFTIADLVDTGPTPLSLVSLIVLAMFAFGIIGALRQPPDR' A
#
# COMPACT_ATOMS: atom_id res chain seq x y z
N MET A 1 -12.30 -16.15 5.97
CA MET A 1 -12.43 -14.72 5.58
C MET A 1 -13.67 -14.53 4.74
N SER A 2 -14.64 -13.71 5.16
CA SER A 2 -15.85 -13.43 4.36
C SER A 2 -15.51 -12.56 3.13
N ASN A 3 -16.38 -12.54 2.11
CA ASN A 3 -16.17 -11.73 0.90
C ASN A 3 -15.99 -10.24 1.22
N GLU A 4 -16.61 -9.75 2.28
CA GLU A 4 -16.53 -8.34 2.72
C GLU A 4 -15.10 -7.96 3.12
N HIS A 5 -14.40 -8.83 3.87
CA HIS A 5 -13.02 -8.59 4.27
C HIS A 5 -12.09 -8.49 3.06
N ARG A 6 -12.28 -9.36 2.05
CA ARG A 6 -11.51 -9.32 0.80
C ARG A 6 -11.74 -8.01 0.04
N THR A 7 -12.99 -7.54 0.00
CA THR A 7 -13.32 -6.25 -0.62
C THR A 7 -12.63 -5.09 0.09
N VAL A 8 -12.63 -5.08 1.43
CA VAL A 8 -11.94 -4.04 2.22
C VAL A 8 -10.44 -4.06 1.98
N LEU A 9 -9.81 -5.25 2.03
CA LEU A 9 -8.37 -5.41 1.73
C LEU A 9 -8.03 -4.98 0.30
N GLY A 10 -8.88 -5.32 -0.68
CA GLY A 10 -8.71 -4.91 -2.07
C GLY A 10 -8.78 -3.38 -2.24
N LEU A 11 -9.74 -2.73 -1.57
CA LEU A 11 -9.87 -1.27 -1.59
C LEU A 11 -8.68 -0.57 -0.90
N ALA A 12 -8.25 -1.11 0.24
CA ALA A 12 -7.07 -0.62 0.94
C ALA A 12 -5.81 -0.73 0.07
N LEU A 13 -5.65 -1.83 -0.66
CA LEU A 13 -4.53 -2.00 -1.60
C LEU A 13 -4.59 -0.96 -2.73
N ALA A 14 -5.77 -0.75 -3.32
CA ALA A 14 -5.95 0.24 -4.38
C ALA A 14 -5.60 1.66 -3.90
N PHE A 15 -6.02 2.03 -2.69
CA PHE A 15 -5.71 3.32 -2.09
C PHE A 15 -4.20 3.45 -1.77
N THR A 16 -3.58 2.39 -1.27
CA THR A 16 -2.13 2.33 -1.03
C THR A 16 -1.34 2.55 -2.33
N LEU A 17 -1.76 1.91 -3.42
CA LEU A 17 -1.14 2.09 -4.74
C LEU A 17 -1.32 3.51 -5.27
N LEU A 18 -2.50 4.11 -5.10
CA LEU A 18 -2.76 5.50 -5.48
C LEU A 18 -1.82 6.47 -4.72
N LEU A 19 -1.67 6.29 -3.41
CA LEU A 19 -0.70 7.06 -2.63
C LEU A 19 0.74 6.83 -3.08
N GLY A 20 1.08 5.61 -3.48
CA GLY A 20 2.37 5.28 -4.11
C GLY A 20 2.62 6.09 -5.38
N VAL A 21 1.64 6.17 -6.27
CA VAL A 21 1.73 6.98 -7.49
C VAL A 21 1.94 8.46 -7.15
N PHE A 22 1.17 9.02 -6.21
CA PHE A 22 1.36 10.42 -5.82
C PHE A 22 2.69 10.68 -5.13
N THR A 23 3.19 9.74 -4.33
CA THR A 23 4.51 9.84 -3.70
C THR A 23 5.62 9.83 -4.75
N ILE A 24 5.49 8.99 -5.79
CA ILE A 24 6.44 8.96 -6.91
C ILE A 24 6.33 10.25 -7.73
N ALA A 25 5.13 10.77 -7.97
CA ALA A 25 4.95 12.03 -8.67
C ALA A 25 5.63 13.19 -7.91
N ASP A 26 5.39 13.30 -6.60
CA ASP A 26 6.08 14.28 -5.74
C ASP A 26 7.61 14.10 -5.76
N LEU A 27 8.08 12.85 -5.76
CA LEU A 27 9.51 12.55 -5.87
C LEU A 27 10.12 13.05 -7.18
N VAL A 28 9.38 12.96 -8.30
CA VAL A 28 9.83 13.43 -9.61
C VAL A 28 9.81 14.96 -9.68
N ASP A 29 8.77 15.59 -9.14
CA ASP A 29 8.58 17.05 -9.23
C ASP A 29 9.49 17.81 -8.25
N THR A 30 9.61 17.32 -7.02
CA THR A 30 10.29 18.02 -5.92
C THR A 30 11.69 17.44 -5.63
N GLY A 31 11.99 16.24 -6.15
CA GLY A 31 13.21 15.50 -5.89
C GLY A 31 13.15 14.61 -4.63
N PRO A 32 14.18 13.77 -4.39
CA PRO A 32 14.24 12.89 -3.24
C PRO A 32 14.42 13.67 -1.93
N THR A 33 13.48 13.46 -1.00
CA THR A 33 13.51 14.02 0.36
C THR A 33 13.51 12.88 1.37
N PRO A 34 14.00 13.09 2.61
CA PRO A 34 13.89 12.08 3.66
C PRO A 34 12.44 11.62 3.89
N LEU A 35 11.49 12.54 3.73
CA LEU A 35 10.06 12.25 3.87
C LEU A 35 9.55 11.33 2.76
N SER A 36 9.90 11.59 1.49
CA SER A 36 9.45 10.74 0.38
C SER A 36 10.06 9.33 0.45
N LEU A 37 11.30 9.20 0.93
CA LEU A 37 11.93 7.90 1.17
C LEU A 37 11.20 7.09 2.27
N VAL A 38 10.89 7.73 3.40
CA VAL A 38 10.14 7.08 4.49
C VAL A 38 8.73 6.70 4.03
N SER A 39 8.05 7.59 3.30
CA SER A 39 6.73 7.32 2.72
C SER A 39 6.75 6.09 1.80
N LEU A 40 7.75 5.96 0.93
CA LEU A 40 7.90 4.79 0.05
C LEU A 40 8.08 3.49 0.85
N ILE A 41 8.87 3.52 1.93
CA ILE A 41 9.05 2.35 2.81
C ILE A 41 7.73 1.96 3.46
N VAL A 42 7.00 2.93 4.03
CA VAL A 42 5.72 2.67 4.69
C VAL A 42 4.68 2.13 3.70
N LEU A 43 4.59 2.71 2.50
CA LEU A 43 3.70 2.25 1.45
C LEU A 43 4.05 0.84 0.98
N ALA A 44 5.34 0.51 0.88
CA ALA A 44 5.79 -0.85 0.58
C ALA A 44 5.35 -1.82 1.69
N MET A 45 5.53 -1.46 2.95
CA MET A 45 5.09 -2.29 4.08
C MET A 45 3.57 -2.54 4.05
N PHE A 46 2.77 -1.52 3.77
CA PHE A 46 1.32 -1.69 3.62
C PHE A 46 0.97 -2.59 2.44
N ALA A 47 1.56 -2.34 1.26
CA ALA A 47 1.29 -3.16 0.08
C ALA A 47 1.64 -4.63 0.34
N PHE A 48 2.81 -4.92 0.92
CA PHE A 48 3.21 -6.29 1.26
C PHE A 48 2.31 -6.93 2.31
N GLY A 49 1.94 -6.19 3.36
CA GLY A 49 1.02 -6.70 4.39
C GLY A 49 -0.35 -7.04 3.84
N ILE A 50 -0.93 -6.17 3.00
CA ILE A 50 -2.24 -6.37 2.38
C ILE A 50 -2.19 -7.53 1.38
N ILE A 51 -1.16 -7.60 0.52
CA ILE A 51 -0.97 -8.71 -0.41
C ILE A 51 -0.78 -10.03 0.34
N GLY A 52 -0.02 -10.02 1.45
CA GLY A 52 0.17 -11.17 2.33
C GLY A 52 -1.17 -11.67 2.88
N ALA A 53 -1.97 -10.78 3.47
CA ALA A 53 -3.30 -11.11 3.99
C ALA A 53 -4.28 -11.61 2.91
N LEU A 54 -4.16 -11.13 1.67
CA LEU A 54 -4.96 -11.63 0.55
C LEU A 54 -4.53 -13.02 0.06
N ARG A 55 -3.23 -13.33 0.11
CA ARG A 55 -2.66 -14.62 -0.34
C ARG A 55 -2.76 -15.72 0.71
N GLN A 56 -2.53 -15.37 1.97
CA GLN A 56 -2.64 -16.25 3.13
C GLN A 56 -3.68 -15.65 4.07
N PRO A 57 -4.97 -15.77 3.73
CA PRO A 57 -6.03 -15.35 4.63
C PRO A 57 -5.87 -16.12 5.95
N PRO A 58 -6.00 -15.46 7.12
CA PRO A 58 -5.83 -16.12 8.40
C PRO A 58 -6.77 -17.32 8.53
N ASP A 59 -6.21 -18.44 9.01
CA ASP A 59 -6.88 -19.71 9.22
C ASP A 59 -7.79 -19.65 10.47
N ARG A 60 -8.82 -18.81 10.37
CA ARG A 60 -9.86 -18.55 11.37
C ARG A 60 -9.43 -17.77 12.61
#